data_AF-A0A1W2DEW7-F1
#
_entry.id   AF-A0A1W2DEW7-F1
#
_cell.length_a   1.000
_cell.length_b   1.000
_cell.length_c   1.000
_cell.angle_alpha   90.00
_cell.angle_beta   90.00
_cell.angle_gamma   90.00
#
_symmetry.space_group_name_H-M   'P 1'
#
loop_
_entity.id
_entity.type
_entity.pdbx_description
1 polymer ?
#
loop_
_entity_poly.entity_id
_entity_poly.type
_entity_poly.pdbx_seq_one_letter_code
_entity_poly.pdbx_strand_id
1 'polypeptide(L)'
;MLAPELTHGVLRGKGLLDPRTGLPGRELLIDRLGLALTRVKTHGTLVSLVLVPGDAETAVLLRETMREDHTVARYEPDLVAIVAEHPNGDARPIVERVRTVTTARTGWYTSDGTARVHEVLFRAEASLI
;
A
#
# COMPACT_ATOMS: atom_id res chain seq x y z
N MET A 1 -14.90 23.23 9.31
CA MET A 1 -14.41 21.91 8.86
C MET A 1 -12.88 22.00 8.76
N LEU A 2 -12.17 21.80 9.87
CA LEU A 2 -10.72 22.06 10.05
C LEU A 2 -9.89 20.78 10.30
N ALA A 3 -10.54 19.65 10.59
CA ALA A 3 -9.88 18.43 11.03
C ALA A 3 -8.98 17.72 9.99
N PRO A 4 -9.34 17.66 8.68
CA PRO A 4 -8.52 16.95 7.71
C PRO A 4 -7.17 17.64 7.47
N GLU A 5 -7.17 18.97 7.38
CA GLU A 5 -5.97 19.77 7.13
C GLU A 5 -5.01 19.75 8.32
N LEU A 6 -5.55 19.81 9.55
CA LEU A 6 -4.76 19.66 10.77
C LEU A 6 -4.10 18.28 10.86
N THR A 7 -4.82 17.23 10.49
CA THR A 7 -4.28 15.86 10.48
C THR A 7 -3.16 15.74 9.45
N HIS A 8 -3.35 16.24 8.23
CA HIS A 8 -2.31 16.25 7.20
C HIS A 8 -1.08 17.06 7.63
N GLY A 9 -1.27 18.24 8.24
CA GLY A 9 -0.18 19.06 8.76
C GLY A 9 0.63 18.34 9.84
N VAL A 10 -0.04 17.68 10.79
CA VAL A 10 0.63 16.89 11.84
C VAL A 10 1.39 15.70 11.26
N LEU A 11 0.79 14.96 10.32
CA LEU A 11 1.43 13.81 9.70
C LEU A 11 2.65 14.22 8.84
N ARG A 12 2.55 15.33 8.09
CA ARG A 12 3.71 15.93 7.40
C ARG A 12 4.80 16.34 8.37
N GLY A 13 4.46 17.04 9.46
CA GLY A 13 5.42 17.49 10.47
C GLY A 13 6.15 16.35 11.19
N LYS A 14 5.57 15.14 11.20
CA LYS A 14 6.18 13.92 11.76
C LYS A 14 6.90 13.04 10.72
N GLY A 15 6.99 13.47 9.45
CA GLY A 15 7.62 12.70 8.38
C GLY A 15 6.86 11.42 7.97
N LEU A 16 5.58 11.30 8.34
CA LEU A 16 4.75 10.13 8.01
C LEU A 16 4.15 10.20 6.60
N LEU A 17 4.20 11.38 5.98
CA LEU A 17 3.81 11.60 4.60
C LEU A 17 5.06 11.95 3.78
N ASP A 18 5.14 11.38 2.59
CA ASP A 18 6.15 11.76 1.61
C ASP A 18 5.91 13.22 1.16
N PRO A 19 6.93 14.10 1.24
CA PRO A 19 6.74 15.52 0.97
C PRO A 19 6.43 15.84 -0.49
N ARG A 20 6.83 14.97 -1.44
CA ARG A 20 6.65 15.19 -2.88
C ARG A 20 5.23 14.85 -3.34
N THR A 21 4.65 13.80 -2.77
CA THR A 21 3.34 13.25 -3.17
C THR A 21 2.23 13.56 -2.17
N GLY A 22 2.56 13.83 -0.91
CA GLY A 22 1.60 13.91 0.19
C GLY A 22 1.01 12.57 0.62
N LEU A 23 1.44 11.47 0.00
CA LEU A 23 0.99 10.11 0.31
C LEU A 23 1.69 9.59 1.57
N PRO A 24 1.13 8.56 2.24
CA PRO A 24 1.83 7.82 3.28
C PRO A 24 3.26 7.44 2.88
N GLY A 25 4.22 7.67 3.78
CA GLY A 25 5.57 7.12 3.68
C GLY A 25 5.65 5.70 4.24
N ARG A 26 6.86 5.13 4.24
CA ARG A 26 7.16 3.76 4.67
C ARG A 26 6.64 3.42 6.07
N GLU A 27 6.87 4.27 7.06
CA GLU A 27 6.46 4.02 8.45
C GLU A 27 4.94 3.93 8.58
N LEU A 28 4.21 4.84 7.94
CA LEU A 28 2.74 4.83 7.96
C LEU A 28 2.18 3.63 7.17
N LEU A 29 2.83 3.22 6.07
CA LEU A 29 2.47 1.99 5.36
C LEU A 29 2.56 0.76 6.27
N ILE A 30 3.67 0.62 7.01
CA ILE A 30 3.91 -0.54 7.90
C ILE A 30 2.84 -0.62 8.99
N ASP A 31 2.51 0.51 9.60
CA ASP A 31 1.40 0.62 10.55
C ASP A 31 0.06 0.17 9.92
N ARG A 32 -0.26 0.70 8.74
CA ARG A 32 -1.51 0.39 8.03
C ARG A 32 -1.61 -1.07 7.60
N LEU A 33 -0.50 -1.68 7.20
CA LEU A 33 -0.42 -3.11 6.92
C LEU A 33 -0.66 -3.94 8.18
N GLY A 34 -0.09 -3.55 9.32
CA GLY A 34 -0.33 -4.21 10.61
C GLY A 34 -1.81 -4.14 11.03
N LEU A 35 -2.44 -2.99 10.85
CA LEU A 35 -3.88 -2.82 11.08
C LEU A 35 -4.73 -3.69 10.15
N ALA A 36 -4.41 -3.71 8.85
CA ALA A 36 -5.11 -4.56 7.89
C ALA A 36 -4.99 -6.05 8.24
N LEU A 37 -3.78 -6.54 8.55
CA LEU A 37 -3.56 -7.92 8.99
C LEU A 37 -4.33 -8.29 10.26
N THR A 38 -4.55 -7.33 11.16
CA THR A 38 -5.38 -7.54 12.35
C THR A 38 -6.86 -7.62 11.99
N ARG A 39 -7.34 -6.76 11.07
CA ARG A 39 -8.74 -6.76 10.61
C ARG A 39 -9.11 -8.02 9.85
N VAL A 40 -8.24 -8.52 8.98
CA VAL A 40 -8.58 -9.71 8.17
C VAL A 40 -8.82 -10.95 9.03
N LYS A 41 -8.11 -11.08 10.16
CA LYS A 41 -8.34 -12.16 11.15
C LYS A 41 -9.75 -12.17 11.72
N THR A 42 -10.36 -10.99 11.90
CA THR A 42 -11.69 -10.86 12.50
C THR A 42 -12.81 -10.93 11.45
N HIS A 43 -12.53 -10.47 10.22
CA HIS A 43 -13.54 -10.35 9.17
C HIS A 43 -13.58 -11.53 8.19
N GLY A 44 -12.61 -12.45 8.25
CA GLY A 44 -12.52 -13.57 7.31
C GLY A 44 -12.23 -13.12 5.88
N THR A 45 -11.55 -11.97 5.74
CA THR A 45 -11.09 -11.41 4.46
C THR A 45 -9.61 -11.72 4.24
N LEU A 46 -9.04 -11.22 3.16
CA LEU A 46 -7.63 -11.30 2.83
C LEU A 46 -7.06 -9.89 2.68
N VAL A 47 -5.75 -9.75 2.86
CA VAL A 47 -5.01 -8.51 2.56
C VAL A 47 -3.87 -8.83 1.61
N SER A 48 -3.69 -7.99 0.60
CA SER A 48 -2.54 -8.05 -0.30
C SER A 48 -1.66 -6.82 -0.15
N LEU A 49 -0.36 -7.06 -0.08
CA LEU A 49 0.66 -6.05 -0.30
C LEU A 49 1.15 -6.18 -1.75
N VAL A 50 1.06 -5.11 -2.52
CA VAL A 50 1.58 -5.03 -3.89
C VAL A 50 2.68 -3.96 -3.93
N LEU A 51 3.83 -4.31 -4.48
CA LEU A 51 4.97 -3.43 -4.70
C LEU A 51 5.12 -3.14 -6.19
N VAL A 52 5.18 -1.86 -6.52
CA VAL A 52 5.14 -1.34 -7.89
C VAL A 52 6.34 -0.42 -8.10
N PRO A 53 7.31 -0.77 -8.96
CA PRO A 53 8.37 0.14 -9.32
C PRO A 53 7.79 1.42 -9.93
N GLY A 54 8.18 2.57 -9.39
CA GLY A 54 7.57 3.84 -9.75
C GLY A 54 8.08 5.02 -8.93
N ASP A 55 8.13 6.17 -9.59
CA ASP A 55 8.50 7.44 -8.99
C ASP A 55 7.28 8.14 -8.32
N ALA A 56 7.45 9.42 -8.00
CA ALA A 56 6.42 10.22 -7.35
C ALA A 56 5.17 10.39 -8.24
N GLU A 57 5.36 10.57 -9.56
CA GLU A 57 4.26 10.71 -10.51
C GLU A 57 3.45 9.42 -10.60
N THR A 58 4.14 8.28 -10.72
CA THR A 58 3.51 6.96 -10.70
C THR A 58 2.70 6.74 -9.42
N ALA A 59 3.22 7.17 -8.27
CA ALA A 59 2.51 7.01 -6.99
C ALA A 59 1.20 7.82 -6.93
N VAL A 60 1.20 9.05 -7.46
CA VAL A 60 0.00 9.89 -7.51
C VAL A 60 -1.04 9.27 -8.44
N LEU A 61 -0.64 8.85 -9.64
CA LEU A 61 -1.54 8.18 -10.59
C LEU A 61 -2.12 6.88 -10.02
N LEU A 62 -1.32 6.11 -9.30
CA LEU A 62 -1.80 4.92 -8.60
C LEU A 62 -2.80 5.28 -7.52
N ARG A 63 -2.59 6.36 -6.74
CA ARG A 63 -3.56 6.78 -5.73
C ARG A 63 -4.92 7.12 -6.34
N GLU A 64 -4.91 7.83 -7.48
CA GLU A 64 -6.12 8.22 -8.22
C GLU A 64 -6.84 7.02 -8.86
N THR A 65 -6.09 5.99 -9.26
CA THR A 65 -6.62 4.80 -9.92
C THR A 65 -7.15 3.75 -8.93
N MET A 66 -6.53 3.64 -7.74
CA MET A 66 -6.91 2.66 -6.73
C MET A 66 -8.18 3.07 -5.97
N ARG A 67 -8.87 2.08 -5.40
CA ARG A 67 -10.05 2.32 -4.54
C ARG A 67 -9.67 3.18 -3.33
N GLU A 68 -10.63 3.92 -2.82
CA GLU A 68 -10.40 4.85 -1.71
C GLU A 68 -9.92 4.13 -0.43
N ASP A 69 -10.43 2.92 -0.20
CA ASP A 69 -10.10 2.05 0.94
C ASP A 69 -8.74 1.34 0.80
N HIS A 70 -8.10 1.40 -0.36
CA HIS A 70 -6.73 0.93 -0.53
C HIS A 70 -5.74 1.99 -0.03
N THR A 71 -4.73 1.55 0.73
CA THR A 71 -3.61 2.44 1.09
C THR A 71 -2.60 2.41 -0.05
N VAL A 72 -2.30 3.57 -0.65
CA VAL A 72 -1.19 3.75 -1.59
C VAL A 72 -0.12 4.58 -0.89
N ALA A 73 1.11 4.08 -0.86
CA ALA A 73 2.20 4.69 -0.11
C ALA A 73 3.50 4.71 -0.91
N ARG A 74 4.33 5.71 -0.62
CA ARG A 74 5.72 5.75 -1.06
C ARG A 74 6.54 4.87 -0.12
N TYR A 75 6.92 3.69 -0.61
CA TYR A 75 7.67 2.70 0.18
C TYR A 75 9.17 3.00 0.15
N GLU A 76 9.69 3.25 -1.05
CA GLU A 76 11.06 3.73 -1.31
C GLU A 76 11.01 4.82 -2.40
N PRO A 77 12.11 5.55 -2.68
CA PRO A 77 12.14 6.59 -3.71
C PRO A 77 11.71 6.14 -5.12
N ASP A 78 11.86 4.86 -5.43
CA ASP A 78 11.53 4.23 -6.71
C ASP A 78 10.52 3.08 -6.56
N LEU A 79 9.88 2.96 -5.39
CA LEU A 79 8.96 1.86 -5.09
C LEU A 79 7.69 2.37 -4.39
N VAL A 80 6.55 2.04 -4.98
CA VAL A 80 5.22 2.34 -4.45
C VAL A 80 4.63 1.07 -3.87
N ALA A 81 4.01 1.16 -2.70
CA ALA A 81 3.30 0.06 -2.07
C ALA A 81 1.80 0.30 -2.03
N ILE A 82 1.03 -0.77 -2.24
CA ILE A 82 -0.42 -0.78 -2.14
C ILE A 82 -0.83 -1.86 -1.14
N VAL A 83 -1.58 -1.48 -0.11
CA VAL A 83 -2.26 -2.41 0.80
C VAL A 83 -3.74 -2.44 0.45
N ALA A 84 -4.23 -3.61 0.06
CA ALA A 84 -5.62 -3.81 -0.36
C ALA A 84 -6.24 -4.99 0.39
N GLU A 85 -7.32 -4.73 1.12
CA GLU A 85 -8.17 -5.77 1.71
C GLU A 85 -9.21 -6.23 0.67
N HIS A 86 -9.47 -7.53 0.59
CA HIS A 86 -10.40 -8.11 -0.38
C HIS A 86 -11.02 -9.41 0.15
N PRO A 87 -12.20 -9.84 -0.35
CA PRO A 87 -12.95 -10.94 0.26
C PRO A 87 -12.39 -12.33 -0.07
N ASN A 88 -11.68 -12.51 -1.19
CA ASN A 88 -11.19 -13.81 -1.64
C ASN A 88 -10.17 -13.66 -2.79
N GLY A 89 -9.49 -14.77 -3.09
CA GLY A 89 -8.53 -14.84 -4.19
C GLY A 89 -7.16 -14.30 -3.80
N ASP A 90 -6.58 -13.48 -4.65
CA ASP A 90 -5.22 -12.96 -4.50
C ASP A 90 -5.08 -11.54 -5.08
N ALA A 91 -3.85 -11.05 -5.20
CA ALA A 91 -3.61 -9.67 -5.65
C ALA A 91 -3.77 -9.46 -7.16
N ARG A 92 -4.07 -10.48 -7.98
CA ARG A 92 -4.14 -10.35 -9.46
C ARG A 92 -5.07 -9.22 -9.92
N PRO A 93 -6.30 -9.05 -9.39
CA PRO A 93 -7.17 -7.95 -9.81
C PRO A 93 -6.60 -6.56 -9.47
N ILE A 94 -5.82 -6.46 -8.38
CA ILE A 94 -5.12 -5.23 -8.00
C ILE A 94 -3.97 -4.98 -8.97
N VAL A 95 -3.18 -6.00 -9.31
CA VAL A 95 -2.09 -5.90 -10.29
C VAL A 95 -2.62 -5.54 -11.68
N GLU A 96 -3.76 -6.09 -12.12
CA GLU A 96 -4.41 -5.71 -13.36
C GLU A 96 -4.81 -4.24 -13.38
N ARG A 97 -5.25 -3.70 -12.23
CA ARG A 97 -5.50 -2.26 -12.07
C ARG A 97 -4.21 -1.44 -12.13
N VAL A 98 -3.14 -1.90 -11.49
CA VAL A 98 -1.82 -1.25 -11.55
C VAL A 98 -1.30 -1.17 -12.99
N ARG A 99 -1.57 -2.21 -13.79
CA ARG A 99 -1.17 -2.29 -15.21
C ARG A 99 -1.81 -1.23 -16.11
N THR A 100 -2.86 -0.56 -15.67
CA THR A 100 -3.42 0.58 -16.41
C THR A 100 -2.60 1.86 -16.22
N VAL A 101 -1.72 1.90 -15.20
CA VAL A 101 -0.83 3.03 -14.89
C VAL A 101 0.59 2.76 -15.35
N THR A 102 1.11 1.54 -15.10
CA THR A 102 2.49 1.18 -15.44
C THR A 102 2.61 -0.28 -15.87
N THR A 103 3.49 -0.57 -16.83
CA THR A 103 3.81 -1.93 -17.27
C THR A 103 4.96 -2.56 -16.50
N ALA A 104 5.51 -1.85 -15.49
CA ALA A 104 6.58 -2.36 -14.66
C ALA A 104 6.20 -3.68 -13.98
N ARG A 105 7.20 -4.55 -13.78
CA ARG A 105 7.01 -5.81 -13.06
C ARG A 105 6.66 -5.51 -11.61
N THR A 106 5.49 -5.98 -11.18
CA THR A 106 5.00 -5.83 -9.81
C THR A 106 5.21 -7.10 -9.00
N GLY A 107 5.67 -6.97 -7.77
CA GLY A 107 5.68 -8.06 -6.79
C GLY A 107 4.49 -7.93 -5.85
N TRP A 108 3.99 -9.03 -5.33
CA TRP A 108 2.89 -9.01 -4.39
C TRP A 108 2.86 -10.26 -3.52
N TYR A 109 2.19 -10.13 -2.37
CA TYR A 109 1.86 -11.26 -1.51
C TYR A 109 0.49 -11.05 -0.87
N THR A 110 -0.31 -12.13 -0.80
CA THR A 110 -1.62 -12.14 -0.15
C THR A 110 -1.56 -12.94 1.15
N SER A 111 -2.16 -12.39 2.20
CA SER A 111 -2.22 -12.98 3.54
C SER A 111 -3.66 -13.02 4.03
N ASP A 112 -4.02 -14.09 4.74
CA ASP A 112 -5.26 -14.25 5.52
C ASP A 112 -5.13 -13.69 6.95
N GLY A 113 -4.02 -13.01 7.25
CA GLY A 113 -3.70 -12.47 8.56
C GLY A 113 -2.79 -13.37 9.40
N THR A 114 -2.52 -14.62 8.99
CA THR A 114 -1.61 -15.50 9.75
C THR A 114 -0.16 -15.03 9.70
N ALA A 115 0.25 -14.41 8.59
CA ALA A 115 1.59 -13.86 8.42
C ALA A 115 1.81 -12.58 9.23
N ARG A 116 3.05 -12.40 9.71
CA ARG A 116 3.52 -11.15 10.35
C ARG A 116 3.84 -10.11 9.28
N VAL A 117 3.83 -8.83 9.67
CA VAL A 117 4.12 -7.69 8.77
C VAL A 117 5.44 -7.88 8.01
N HIS A 118 6.53 -8.25 8.70
CA HIS A 118 7.82 -8.45 8.05
C HIS A 118 7.84 -9.63 7.07
N GLU A 119 7.04 -10.68 7.32
CA GLU A 119 6.93 -11.82 6.39
C GLU A 119 6.20 -11.41 5.12
N VAL A 120 5.14 -10.59 5.25
CA VAL A 120 4.40 -10.05 4.10
C VAL A 120 5.29 -9.16 3.25
N LEU A 121 6.05 -8.24 3.88
CA LEU A 121 7.02 -7.39 3.18
C LEU A 121 8.06 -8.23 2.45
N PHE A 122 8.72 -9.14 3.17
CA PHE A 122 9.76 -10.00 2.60
C PHE A 122 9.25 -10.85 1.41
N ARG A 123 8.05 -11.44 1.52
CA ARG A 123 7.48 -12.25 0.44
C ARG A 123 7.08 -11.40 -0.76
N ALA A 124 6.54 -10.20 -0.54
CA ALA A 124 6.21 -9.28 -1.63
C ALA A 124 7.49 -8.80 -2.35
N GLU A 125 8.54 -8.45 -1.61
CA GLU A 125 9.85 -8.08 -2.17
C GLU A 125 10.48 -9.24 -2.94
N ALA A 126 10.47 -10.45 -2.39
CA ALA A 126 11.00 -11.64 -3.06
C ALA A 126 10.31 -11.94 -4.40
N SER A 127 9.03 -11.55 -4.55
CA SER A 127 8.28 -11.74 -5.81
C SER A 127 8.59 -10.70 -6.90
N LEU A 128 9.29 -9.60 -6.56
CA LEU A 128 9.82 -8.64 -7.53
C LEU A 128 11.03 -9.18 -8.30
N ILE A 129 11.77 -10.14 -7.72
CA ILE A 129 13.02 -10.71 -8.24
C ILE A 129 12.77 -11.69 -9.38
#